data_AF-A0A9E3Z1J5-F1
#
_entry.id   AF-A0A9E3Z1J5-F1
#
_cell.length_a   1.000
_cell.length_b   1.000
_cell.length_c   1.000
_cell.angle_alpha   90.00
_cell.angle_beta   90.00
_cell.angle_gamma   90.00
#
_symmetry.space_group_name_H-M   'P 1'
#
loop_
_entity.id
_entity.type
_entity.pdbx_description
1 polymer ?
#
loop_
_entity_poly.entity_id
_entity_poly.type
_entity_poly.pdbx_seq_one_letter_code
_entity_poly.pdbx_strand_id
1 'polypeptide(L)'
;MKARITSLRARIRPTVVAVFLLATLLTAALAIGLQFYFARAMAFESSTELYRAASSEIAAEVANLVKINNNVIELLAANPLLGEPTHRDAQLQILVSALEQNPIYYGIYLGHGDGSFFEVINLDNSNFARQALGAMPADRWVIVTVRTVAGERTRAFEYLDETLQSRTMRTERTQFEATARPWYTEAMNADSVAATKPYLFAQLGVPGLTLSKRITPTDTVVGIDMTLTSISHLLQSSTVSQQSEIYLFDAEGKVIASSLPSGPLTADDLLKSAIPDQFMLTLAAD
;
A
#
# COMPACT_ATOMS: atom_id res chain seq x y z
N MET A 1 -75.04 -19.26 39.30
CA MET A 1 -74.21 -18.09 38.94
C MET A 1 -74.19 -17.97 37.42
N LYS A 2 -75.04 -17.12 36.80
CA LYS A 2 -75.13 -16.98 35.33
C LYS A 2 -74.24 -15.81 34.90
N ALA A 3 -73.19 -16.10 34.13
CA ALA A 3 -72.33 -15.09 33.52
C ALA A 3 -73.11 -14.27 32.50
N ARG A 4 -73.14 -12.95 32.69
CA ARG A 4 -73.83 -11.98 31.83
C ARG A 4 -72.91 -11.68 30.65
N ILE A 5 -73.13 -12.34 29.51
CA ILE A 5 -72.47 -11.98 28.25
C ILE A 5 -73.15 -10.71 27.75
N THR A 6 -72.50 -9.57 27.93
CA THR A 6 -72.94 -8.27 27.41
C THR A 6 -72.78 -8.25 25.89
N SER A 7 -73.88 -8.47 25.17
CA SER A 7 -73.92 -8.30 23.70
C SER A 7 -73.91 -6.81 23.36
N LEU A 8 -72.78 -6.30 22.85
CA LEU A 8 -72.68 -4.96 22.27
C LEU A 8 -73.59 -4.87 21.03
N ARG A 9 -74.70 -4.14 21.13
CA ARG A 9 -75.53 -3.77 19.96
C ARG A 9 -74.90 -2.56 19.27
N ALA A 10 -74.13 -2.81 18.21
CA ALA A 10 -73.47 -1.74 17.45
C ALA A 10 -74.45 -1.06 16.47
N ARG A 11 -74.40 0.28 16.37
CA ARG A 11 -75.15 1.06 15.36
C ARG A 11 -74.47 0.89 13.99
N ILE A 12 -75.23 0.62 12.93
CA ILE A 12 -74.72 0.20 11.60
C ILE A 12 -73.65 1.16 11.03
N ARG A 13 -73.86 2.48 11.07
CA ARG A 13 -72.94 3.48 10.51
C ARG A 13 -71.53 3.46 11.14
N PRO A 14 -71.37 3.58 12.48
CA PRO A 14 -70.03 3.54 13.08
C PRO A 14 -69.34 2.17 12.93
N THR A 15 -70.09 1.06 12.85
CA THR A 15 -69.50 -0.27 12.61
C THR A 15 -68.85 -0.39 11.24
N VAL A 16 -69.52 0.06 10.18
CA VAL A 16 -68.97 0.01 8.81
C VAL A 16 -67.70 0.87 8.69
N VAL A 17 -67.72 2.09 9.25
CA VAL A 17 -66.55 2.98 9.26
C VAL A 17 -65.39 2.36 10.04
N ALA A 18 -65.65 1.77 11.21
CA ALA A 18 -64.62 1.12 12.01
C ALA A 18 -63.97 -0.08 11.29
N VAL A 19 -64.77 -0.92 10.62
CA VAL A 19 -64.25 -2.06 9.83
C VAL A 19 -63.38 -1.56 8.67
N PHE A 20 -63.81 -0.52 7.96
CA PHE A 20 -63.05 0.04 6.86
C PHE A 20 -61.72 0.67 7.33
N LEU A 21 -61.75 1.41 8.44
CA LEU A 21 -60.54 1.95 9.07
C LEU A 21 -59.59 0.84 9.51
N LEU A 22 -60.10 -0.22 10.16
CA LEU A 22 -59.30 -1.37 10.60
C LEU A 22 -58.64 -2.08 9.40
N ALA A 23 -59.40 -2.35 8.34
CA ALA A 23 -58.89 -2.98 7.13
C ALA A 23 -57.82 -2.11 6.44
N THR A 24 -58.03 -0.80 6.39
CA THR A 24 -57.05 0.16 5.84
C THR A 24 -55.78 0.20 6.68
N LEU A 25 -55.89 0.19 8.01
CA LEU A 25 -54.75 0.15 8.93
C LEU A 25 -53.95 -1.16 8.80
N LEU A 26 -54.63 -2.29 8.73
CA LEU A 26 -54.00 -3.61 8.54
C LEU A 26 -53.26 -3.69 7.21
N THR A 27 -53.88 -3.24 6.13
CA THR A 27 -53.25 -3.24 4.80
C THR A 27 -52.09 -2.26 4.73
N ALA A 28 -52.21 -1.06 5.30
CA ALA A 28 -51.12 -0.09 5.39
C ALA A 28 -49.96 -0.63 6.22
N ALA A 29 -50.21 -1.24 7.39
CA ALA A 29 -49.18 -1.83 8.23
C ALA A 29 -48.46 -2.98 7.53
N LEU A 30 -49.19 -3.85 6.83
CA LEU A 30 -48.62 -4.93 6.04
C LEU A 30 -47.77 -4.38 4.89
N ALA A 31 -48.27 -3.39 4.15
CA ALA A 31 -47.55 -2.75 3.05
C ALA A 31 -46.26 -2.08 3.53
N ILE A 32 -46.31 -1.29 4.61
CA ILE A 32 -45.15 -0.64 5.21
C ILE A 32 -44.15 -1.69 5.74
N GLY A 33 -44.63 -2.75 6.39
CA GLY A 33 -43.77 -3.83 6.89
C GLY A 33 -43.03 -4.55 5.77
N LEU A 34 -43.74 -4.91 4.69
CA LEU A 34 -43.14 -5.51 3.50
C LEU A 34 -42.17 -4.56 2.80
N GLN A 35 -42.55 -3.28 2.66
CA GLN A 35 -41.71 -2.26 2.05
C GLN A 35 -40.41 -2.08 2.86
N PHE A 36 -40.49 -2.04 4.19
CA PHE A 36 -39.32 -1.96 5.06
C PHE A 36 -38.44 -3.21 4.94
N TYR A 37 -39.04 -4.40 4.91
CA TYR A 37 -38.32 -5.66 4.73
C TYR A 37 -37.56 -5.70 3.39
N PHE A 38 -38.23 -5.39 2.28
CA PHE A 38 -37.60 -5.39 0.96
C PHE A 38 -36.58 -4.27 0.80
N ALA A 39 -36.86 -3.07 1.31
CA ALA A 39 -35.89 -1.96 1.27
C ALA A 39 -34.61 -2.32 2.03
N ARG A 40 -34.73 -2.95 3.21
CA ARG A 40 -33.57 -3.41 3.98
C ARG A 40 -32.79 -4.50 3.24
N ALA A 41 -33.49 -5.48 2.64
CA ALA A 41 -32.86 -6.54 1.88
C ALA A 41 -32.09 -5.99 0.66
N MET A 42 -32.73 -5.12 -0.13
CA MET A 42 -32.10 -4.48 -1.29
C MET A 42 -30.92 -3.57 -0.90
N ALA A 43 -31.03 -2.82 0.20
CA ALA A 43 -29.94 -1.97 0.68
C ALA A 43 -28.71 -2.81 1.08
N PHE A 44 -28.94 -3.96 1.73
CA PHE A 44 -27.86 -4.86 2.13
C PHE A 44 -27.20 -5.53 0.92
N GLU A 45 -28.00 -6.01 -0.03
CA GLU A 45 -27.52 -6.60 -1.28
C GLU A 45 -26.70 -5.60 -2.09
N SER A 46 -27.23 -4.40 -2.32
CA SER A 46 -26.55 -3.31 -3.02
C SER A 46 -25.23 -2.91 -2.33
N SER A 47 -25.23 -2.80 -1.00
CA SER A 47 -24.00 -2.52 -0.25
C SER A 47 -22.96 -3.62 -0.47
N THR A 48 -23.39 -4.89 -0.41
CA THR A 48 -22.50 -6.03 -0.61
C THR A 48 -21.92 -6.07 -2.02
N GLU A 49 -22.73 -5.78 -3.04
CA GLU A 49 -22.27 -5.69 -4.43
C GLU A 49 -21.25 -4.56 -4.63
N LEU A 50 -21.52 -3.38 -4.07
CA LEU A 50 -20.59 -2.25 -4.09
C LEU A 50 -19.25 -2.61 -3.43
N TYR A 51 -19.27 -3.27 -2.27
CA TYR A 51 -18.04 -3.71 -1.59
C TYR A 51 -17.27 -4.73 -2.41
N ARG A 52 -17.95 -5.70 -3.03
CA ARG A 52 -17.30 -6.70 -3.89
C ARG A 52 -16.67 -6.05 -5.13
N ALA A 53 -17.40 -5.13 -5.77
CA ALA A 53 -16.91 -4.39 -6.92
C ALA A 53 -15.67 -3.56 -6.57
N ALA A 54 -15.74 -2.76 -5.49
CA ALA A 54 -14.61 -1.97 -5.01
C ALA A 54 -13.41 -2.84 -4.64
N SER A 55 -13.62 -3.95 -3.95
CA SER A 55 -12.54 -4.89 -3.59
C SER A 55 -11.88 -5.51 -4.83
N SER A 56 -12.67 -5.88 -5.83
CA SER A 56 -12.16 -6.41 -7.10
C SER A 56 -11.38 -5.36 -7.88
N GLU A 57 -11.83 -4.11 -7.89
CA GLU A 57 -11.15 -2.99 -8.54
C GLU A 57 -9.80 -2.69 -7.87
N ILE A 58 -9.78 -2.61 -6.53
CA ILE A 58 -8.54 -2.42 -5.76
C ILE A 58 -7.57 -3.58 -5.99
N ALA A 59 -8.05 -4.83 -5.97
CA ALA A 59 -7.21 -5.99 -6.24
C ALA A 59 -6.63 -5.97 -7.66
N ALA A 60 -7.41 -5.55 -8.65
CA ALA A 60 -6.93 -5.38 -10.02
C ALA A 60 -5.87 -4.27 -10.12
N GLU A 61 -6.07 -3.15 -9.44
CA GLU A 61 -5.11 -2.05 -9.40
C GLU A 61 -3.78 -2.47 -8.75
N VAL A 62 -3.84 -3.16 -7.61
CA VAL A 62 -2.65 -3.71 -6.94
C VAL A 62 -1.93 -4.73 -7.83
N ALA A 63 -2.67 -5.63 -8.50
CA ALA A 63 -2.09 -6.59 -9.42
C ALA A 63 -1.42 -5.89 -10.62
N ASN A 64 -2.01 -4.81 -11.12
CA ASN A 64 -1.44 -4.00 -12.19
C ASN A 64 -0.16 -3.29 -11.74
N LEU A 65 -0.14 -2.73 -10.53
CA LEU A 65 1.07 -2.12 -9.94
C LEU A 65 2.20 -3.14 -9.82
N VAL A 66 1.92 -4.33 -9.29
CA VAL A 66 2.91 -5.42 -9.21
C VAL A 66 3.43 -5.78 -10.61
N LYS A 67 2.55 -5.89 -11.60
CA LYS A 67 2.94 -6.19 -12.98
C LYS A 67 3.83 -5.11 -13.59
N ILE A 68 3.48 -3.83 -13.42
CA ILE A 68 4.27 -2.70 -13.90
C ILE A 68 5.66 -2.73 -13.26
N ASN A 69 5.72 -2.88 -11.93
CA ASN A 69 6.99 -2.90 -11.20
C ASN A 69 7.87 -4.10 -11.59
N ASN A 70 7.27 -5.27 -11.81
CA ASN A 70 7.98 -6.44 -12.34
C ASN A 70 8.55 -6.16 -13.73
N ASN A 71 7.77 -5.57 -14.64
CA ASN A 71 8.25 -5.23 -15.97
C ASN A 71 9.42 -4.24 -15.92
N VAL A 72 9.34 -3.21 -15.06
CA VAL A 72 10.42 -2.22 -14.90
C VAL A 72 11.71 -2.92 -14.49
N ILE A 73 11.68 -3.75 -13.45
CA ILE A 73 12.90 -4.40 -12.98
C ILE A 73 13.40 -5.47 -13.95
N GLU A 74 12.53 -6.14 -14.71
CA GLU A 74 12.97 -7.02 -15.79
C GLU A 74 13.69 -6.26 -16.90
N LEU A 75 13.19 -5.09 -17.29
CA LEU A 75 13.84 -4.23 -18.29
C LEU A 75 15.18 -3.68 -17.79
N LEU A 76 15.27 -3.29 -16.51
CA LEU A 76 16.53 -2.89 -15.90
C LEU A 76 17.52 -4.06 -15.87
N ALA A 77 17.08 -5.24 -15.43
CA ALA A 77 17.93 -6.43 -15.34
C ALA A 77 18.40 -6.94 -16.71
N ALA A 78 17.63 -6.68 -17.78
CA ALA A 78 17.99 -7.01 -19.15
C ALA A 78 19.01 -6.02 -19.76
N ASN A 79 19.32 -4.91 -19.08
CA ASN A 79 20.27 -3.92 -19.58
C ASN A 79 21.70 -4.23 -19.10
N PRO A 80 22.61 -4.68 -20.00
CA PRO A 80 23.95 -5.09 -19.62
C PRO A 80 24.81 -3.94 -19.07
N LEU A 81 24.52 -2.68 -19.41
CA LEU A 81 25.25 -1.52 -18.89
C LEU A 81 25.12 -1.37 -17.37
N LEU A 82 24.01 -1.87 -16.80
CA LEU A 82 23.81 -1.88 -15.35
C LEU A 82 24.65 -2.97 -14.66
N GLY A 83 25.14 -3.97 -15.39
CA GLY A 83 26.01 -5.02 -14.87
C GLY A 83 27.50 -4.63 -14.83
N GLU A 84 27.88 -3.54 -15.50
CA GLU A 84 29.29 -3.15 -15.69
C GLU A 84 29.66 -1.91 -14.86
N PRO A 85 30.55 -2.02 -13.85
CA PRO A 85 30.88 -0.91 -12.94
C PRO A 85 31.48 0.35 -13.60
N THR A 86 31.99 0.24 -14.83
CA THR A 86 32.67 1.32 -15.54
C THR A 86 31.72 2.35 -16.18
N HIS A 87 30.42 2.05 -16.26
CA HIS A 87 29.44 2.84 -17.01
C HIS A 87 28.59 3.77 -16.13
N ARG A 88 29.20 4.40 -15.12
CA ARG A 88 28.51 5.21 -14.10
C ARG A 88 27.49 6.21 -14.67
N ASP A 89 27.87 6.99 -15.69
CA ASP A 89 26.99 8.05 -16.21
C ASP A 89 25.79 7.47 -16.97
N ALA A 90 25.98 6.36 -17.69
CA ALA A 90 24.87 5.66 -18.34
C ALA A 90 23.94 5.01 -17.30
N GLN A 91 24.52 4.38 -16.26
CA GLN A 91 23.76 3.84 -15.13
C GLN A 91 22.93 4.93 -14.47
N LEU A 92 23.54 6.07 -14.13
CA LEU A 92 22.85 7.20 -13.54
C LEU A 92 21.65 7.66 -14.39
N GLN A 93 21.84 7.86 -15.70
CA GLN A 93 20.76 8.30 -16.59
C GLN A 93 19.60 7.29 -16.66
N ILE A 94 19.91 6.00 -16.74
CA ILE A 94 18.91 4.93 -16.77
C ILE A 94 18.12 4.90 -15.45
N LEU A 95 18.82 4.93 -14.30
CA LEU A 95 18.18 4.86 -12.99
C LEU A 95 17.34 6.11 -12.71
N VAL A 96 17.83 7.30 -13.04
CA VAL A 96 17.08 8.56 -12.94
C VAL A 96 15.82 8.50 -13.79
N SER A 97 15.93 8.07 -15.05
CA SER A 97 14.77 7.97 -15.96
C SER A 97 13.68 7.03 -15.42
N ALA A 98 14.07 5.95 -14.75
CA ALA A 98 13.14 5.03 -14.10
C ALA A 98 12.51 5.63 -12.82
N LEU A 99 13.30 6.35 -12.02
CA LEU A 99 12.85 7.03 -10.80
C LEU A 99 11.90 8.21 -11.06
N GLU A 100 12.08 8.94 -12.17
CA GLU A 100 11.21 10.06 -12.55
C GLU A 100 9.83 9.60 -13.00
N GLN A 101 9.75 8.46 -13.68
CA GLN A 101 8.48 7.91 -14.16
C GLN A 101 7.66 7.21 -13.06
N ASN A 102 8.27 6.92 -11.91
CA ASN A 102 7.65 6.11 -10.86
C ASN A 102 7.79 6.77 -9.49
N PRO A 103 6.80 7.61 -9.09
CA PRO A 103 6.80 8.33 -7.81
C PRO A 103 6.84 7.43 -6.56
N ILE A 104 6.49 6.15 -6.68
CA ILE A 104 6.50 5.19 -5.58
C ILE A 104 7.91 4.73 -5.21
N TYR A 105 8.87 4.82 -6.13
CA TYR A 105 10.26 4.43 -5.89
C TYR A 105 10.98 5.56 -5.15
N TYR A 106 11.60 5.24 -4.02
CA TYR A 106 12.47 6.19 -3.35
C TYR A 106 13.91 6.08 -3.90
N GLY A 107 14.34 4.89 -4.28
CA GLY A 107 15.69 4.63 -4.77
C GLY A 107 15.78 3.39 -5.66
N ILE A 108 16.74 3.40 -6.57
CA ILE A 108 17.13 2.24 -7.39
C ILE A 108 18.64 2.07 -7.25
N TYR A 109 19.09 0.83 -7.16
CA TYR A 109 20.50 0.53 -6.94
C TYR A 109 20.99 -0.74 -7.58
N LEU A 110 22.31 -0.83 -7.64
CA LEU A 110 23.10 -1.95 -8.13
C LEU A 110 23.97 -2.42 -6.97
N GLY A 111 23.89 -3.71 -6.64
CA GLY A 111 24.85 -4.38 -5.77
C GLY A 111 25.64 -5.40 -6.56
N HIS A 112 26.94 -5.43 -6.36
CA HIS A 112 27.85 -6.33 -7.06
C HIS A 112 28.33 -7.44 -6.12
N GLY A 113 28.80 -8.55 -6.69
CA GLY A 113 29.28 -9.72 -5.95
C GLY A 113 30.52 -9.46 -5.07
N ASP A 114 31.28 -8.40 -5.34
CA ASP A 114 32.37 -7.93 -4.48
C ASP A 114 31.88 -7.08 -3.29
N GLY A 115 30.56 -6.92 -3.17
CA GLY A 115 29.90 -6.10 -2.16
C GLY A 115 29.84 -4.62 -2.50
N SER A 116 30.44 -4.15 -3.61
CA SER A 116 30.31 -2.76 -4.03
C SER A 116 28.85 -2.42 -4.37
N PHE A 117 28.51 -1.14 -4.23
CA PHE A 117 27.13 -0.68 -4.27
C PHE A 117 27.03 0.69 -4.93
N PHE A 118 26.00 0.89 -5.73
CA PHE A 118 25.67 2.15 -6.40
C PHE A 118 24.15 2.38 -6.34
N GLU A 119 23.71 3.40 -5.63
CA GLU A 119 22.30 3.76 -5.46
C GLU A 119 22.05 5.18 -5.91
N VAL A 120 20.90 5.38 -6.55
CA VAL A 120 20.36 6.70 -6.89
C VAL A 120 19.07 6.88 -6.10
N ILE A 121 18.99 7.95 -5.32
CA ILE A 121 17.87 8.30 -4.46
C ILE A 121 17.15 9.52 -5.04
N ASN A 122 15.83 9.40 -5.20
CA ASN A 122 14.94 10.49 -5.56
C ASN A 122 14.51 11.25 -4.29
N LEU A 123 15.03 12.48 -4.10
CA LEU A 123 14.74 13.28 -2.90
C LEU A 123 13.33 13.91 -2.88
N ASP A 124 12.66 14.00 -4.03
CA ASP A 124 11.32 14.60 -4.13
C ASP A 124 10.22 13.58 -3.84
N ASN A 125 10.49 12.29 -4.08
CA ASN A 125 9.58 11.20 -3.72
C ASN A 125 9.64 10.86 -2.21
N SER A 126 10.55 11.46 -1.45
CA SER A 126 10.70 11.17 -0.01
C SER A 126 11.28 12.35 0.78
N ASN A 127 10.39 13.13 1.40
CA ASN A 127 10.76 14.16 2.38
C ASN A 127 11.60 13.58 3.53
N PHE A 128 11.31 12.36 3.94
CA PHE A 128 12.10 11.67 4.96
C PHE A 128 13.53 11.43 4.47
N ALA A 129 13.73 10.95 3.24
CA ALA A 129 15.07 10.74 2.69
C ALA A 129 15.86 12.05 2.64
N ARG A 130 15.21 13.15 2.22
CA ARG A 130 15.82 14.48 2.23
C ARG A 130 16.33 14.88 3.61
N GLN A 131 15.52 14.68 4.66
CA GLN A 131 15.91 15.00 6.03
C GLN A 131 17.00 14.05 6.55
N ALA A 132 16.82 12.73 6.40
CA ALA A 132 17.74 11.71 6.91
C ALA A 132 19.12 11.79 6.26
N LEU A 133 19.19 12.19 4.99
CA LEU A 133 20.44 12.36 4.25
C LEU A 133 21.01 13.76 4.38
N GLY A 134 20.35 14.68 5.09
CA GLY A 134 20.82 16.07 5.26
C GLY A 134 20.91 16.85 3.94
N ALA A 135 20.04 16.56 2.98
CA ALA A 135 20.04 17.19 1.68
C ALA A 135 19.47 18.62 1.75
N MET A 136 20.09 19.53 1.01
CA MET A 136 19.66 20.93 0.90
C MET A 136 18.44 21.05 -0.03
N PRO A 137 17.64 22.14 0.06
CA PRO A 137 16.45 22.32 -0.78
C PRO A 137 16.70 22.23 -2.29
N ALA A 138 17.90 22.60 -2.74
CA ALA A 138 18.26 22.60 -4.15
C ALA A 138 18.96 21.31 -4.62
N ASP A 139 19.09 20.32 -3.73
CA ASP A 139 19.48 18.95 -4.10
C ASP A 139 18.24 18.20 -4.60
N ARG A 140 18.35 17.55 -5.76
CA ARG A 140 17.28 16.77 -6.40
C ARG A 140 17.52 15.27 -6.26
N TRP A 141 18.78 14.86 -6.31
CA TRP A 141 19.22 13.46 -6.27
C TRP A 141 20.35 13.27 -5.27
N VAL A 142 20.45 12.06 -4.72
CA VAL A 142 21.65 11.62 -3.99
C VAL A 142 22.13 10.32 -4.60
N ILE A 143 23.41 10.26 -4.94
CA ILE A 143 24.09 9.01 -5.27
C ILE A 143 24.79 8.51 -4.02
N VAL A 144 24.51 7.26 -3.65
CA VAL A 144 25.23 6.56 -2.58
C VAL A 144 26.08 5.48 -3.21
N THR A 145 27.39 5.53 -2.97
CA THR A 145 28.31 4.47 -3.41
C THR A 145 28.99 3.83 -2.22
N VAL A 146 29.19 2.52 -2.26
CA VAL A 146 30.03 1.79 -1.30
C VAL A 146 31.10 1.03 -2.05
N ARG A 147 32.35 1.23 -1.65
CA ARG A 147 33.52 0.58 -2.22
C ARG A 147 34.58 0.35 -1.15
N THR A 148 35.46 -0.61 -1.39
CA THR A 148 36.64 -0.85 -0.56
C THR A 148 37.80 0.00 -1.07
N VAL A 149 38.31 0.90 -0.22
CA VAL A 149 39.45 1.77 -0.52
C VAL A 149 40.54 1.49 0.51
N ALA A 150 41.73 1.08 0.07
CA ALA A 150 42.85 0.72 0.94
C ALA A 150 42.50 -0.32 2.04
N GLY A 151 41.60 -1.26 1.73
CA GLY A 151 41.15 -2.30 2.66
C GLY A 151 40.02 -1.89 3.60
N GLU A 152 39.58 -0.63 3.59
CA GLU A 152 38.45 -0.14 4.38
C GLU A 152 37.23 0.14 3.49
N ARG A 153 36.04 -0.30 3.93
CA ARG A 153 34.80 0.03 3.25
C ARG A 153 34.38 1.46 3.53
N THR A 154 34.21 2.21 2.45
CA THR A 154 33.85 3.63 2.49
C THR A 154 32.53 3.81 1.74
N ARG A 155 31.61 4.53 2.39
CA ARG A 155 30.38 5.03 1.79
C ARG A 155 30.60 6.47 1.37
N ALA A 156 30.25 6.81 0.13
CA ALA A 156 30.25 8.17 -0.37
C ALA A 156 28.83 8.60 -0.73
N PHE A 157 28.48 9.83 -0.41
CA PHE A 157 27.24 10.48 -0.80
C PHE A 157 27.59 11.65 -1.71
N GLU A 158 27.00 11.67 -2.89
CA GLU A 158 27.12 12.75 -3.85
C GLU A 158 25.75 13.35 -4.10
N TYR A 159 25.60 14.64 -3.84
CA TYR A 159 24.33 15.36 -3.95
C TYR A 159 24.31 16.09 -5.28
N LEU A 160 23.27 15.86 -6.07
CA LEU A 160 23.14 16.44 -7.40
C LEU A 160 21.95 17.41 -7.48
N ASP A 161 22.07 18.40 -8.34
CA ASP A 161 20.92 19.21 -8.77
C ASP A 161 20.06 18.47 -9.82
N GLU A 162 19.01 19.14 -10.29
CA GLU A 162 18.08 18.63 -11.32
C GLU A 162 18.75 18.35 -12.66
N THR A 163 19.87 19.00 -12.96
CA THR A 163 20.68 18.79 -14.18
C THR A 163 21.76 17.71 -14.01
N LEU A 164 21.69 16.93 -12.92
CA LEU A 164 22.64 15.89 -12.54
C LEU A 164 24.06 16.42 -12.27
N GLN A 165 24.21 17.71 -11.97
CA GLN A 165 25.50 18.29 -11.64
C GLN A 165 25.80 18.14 -10.14
N SER A 166 27.05 17.78 -9.84
CA SER A 166 27.51 17.57 -8.47
C SER A 166 27.55 18.89 -7.70
N ARG A 167 26.84 18.94 -6.57
CA ARG A 167 26.77 20.11 -5.69
C ARG A 167 27.71 19.97 -4.50
N THR A 168 27.66 18.82 -3.85
CA THR A 168 28.50 18.51 -2.69
C THR A 168 28.71 17.00 -2.58
N MET A 169 29.80 16.61 -1.92
CA MET A 169 30.13 15.22 -1.65
C MET A 169 30.60 15.07 -0.21
N ARG A 170 30.21 13.97 0.44
CA ARG A 170 30.75 13.54 1.73
C ARG A 170 31.08 12.06 1.71
N THR A 171 32.02 11.65 2.55
CA THR A 171 32.42 10.26 2.70
C THR A 171 32.52 9.88 4.16
N GLU A 172 32.28 8.60 4.43
CA GLU A 172 32.37 8.03 5.77
C GLU A 172 32.69 6.54 5.71
N ARG A 173 33.25 6.01 6.80
CA ARG A 173 33.46 4.57 6.95
C ARG A 173 32.11 3.87 7.10
N THR A 174 31.98 2.66 6.55
CA THR A 174 30.76 1.88 6.65
C THR A 174 31.03 0.39 6.85
N GLN A 175 30.09 -0.30 7.47
CA GLN A 175 30.03 -1.76 7.54
C GLN A 175 28.94 -2.33 6.61
N PHE A 176 28.39 -1.50 5.73
CA PHE A 176 27.36 -1.92 4.80
C PHE A 176 27.90 -2.94 3.80
N GLU A 177 27.24 -4.10 3.72
CA GLU A 177 27.52 -5.18 2.79
C GLU A 177 26.27 -5.48 1.95
N ALA A 178 26.34 -5.23 0.64
CA ALA A 178 25.22 -5.45 -0.27
C ALA A 178 24.85 -6.94 -0.35
N THR A 179 25.86 -7.82 -0.41
CA THR A 179 25.68 -9.27 -0.57
C THR A 179 25.02 -9.96 0.63
N ALA A 180 25.01 -9.30 1.80
CA ALA A 180 24.36 -9.79 3.00
C ALA A 180 22.90 -9.32 3.14
N ARG A 181 22.39 -8.51 2.20
CA ARG A 181 21.01 -7.98 2.27
C ARG A 181 20.01 -8.96 1.66
N PRO A 182 18.77 -9.04 2.20
CA PRO A 182 17.74 -9.97 1.72
C PRO A 182 17.48 -9.87 0.22
N TRP A 183 17.42 -8.65 -0.32
CA TRP A 183 17.18 -8.45 -1.75
C TRP A 183 18.27 -9.04 -2.64
N TYR A 184 19.53 -8.98 -2.20
CA TYR A 184 20.64 -9.53 -2.98
C TYR A 184 20.59 -11.05 -2.93
N THR A 185 20.44 -11.62 -1.74
CA THR A 185 20.41 -13.07 -1.55
C THR A 185 19.20 -13.70 -2.22
N GLU A 186 18.01 -13.10 -2.13
CA GLU A 186 16.80 -13.59 -2.78
C GLU A 186 16.93 -13.54 -4.31
N ALA A 187 17.40 -12.44 -4.88
CA ALA A 187 17.58 -12.32 -6.33
C ALA A 187 18.67 -13.24 -6.89
N MET A 188 19.72 -13.53 -6.13
CA MET A 188 20.75 -14.49 -6.56
C MET A 188 20.25 -15.94 -6.56
N ASN A 189 19.20 -16.25 -5.79
CA ASN A 189 18.60 -17.58 -5.68
C ASN A 189 17.32 -17.74 -6.51
N ALA A 190 16.92 -16.72 -7.29
CA ALA A 190 15.69 -16.72 -8.07
C ALA A 190 15.98 -16.44 -9.56
N ASP A 191 15.30 -17.18 -10.44
CA ASP A 191 15.33 -16.93 -11.90
C ASP A 191 14.39 -15.77 -12.30
N SER A 192 13.35 -15.52 -11.49
CA SER A 192 12.37 -14.45 -11.66
C SER A 192 12.69 -13.24 -10.78
N VAL A 193 11.89 -12.18 -10.93
CA VAL A 193 11.90 -11.06 -9.97
C VAL A 193 11.66 -11.60 -8.55
N ALA A 194 12.50 -11.19 -7.61
CA ALA A 194 12.38 -11.47 -6.19
C ALA A 194 11.83 -10.24 -5.45
N ALA A 195 11.07 -10.47 -4.38
CA ALA A 195 10.49 -9.43 -3.54
C ALA A 195 10.72 -9.76 -2.06
N THR A 196 11.36 -8.86 -1.34
CA THR A 196 11.65 -9.07 0.08
C THR A 196 10.38 -8.93 0.92
N LYS A 197 10.37 -9.52 2.12
CA LYS A 197 9.47 -9.07 3.20
C LYS A 197 9.84 -7.65 3.65
N PRO A 198 8.95 -6.91 4.34
CA PRO A 198 9.30 -5.60 4.87
C PRO A 198 10.51 -5.66 5.81
N TYR A 199 11.51 -4.80 5.57
CA TYR A 199 12.70 -4.68 6.40
C TYR A 199 13.18 -3.23 6.49
N LEU A 200 14.10 -2.94 7.42
CA LEU A 200 14.67 -1.60 7.53
C LEU A 200 15.75 -1.37 6.46
N PHE A 201 15.55 -0.34 5.64
CA PHE A 201 16.52 0.08 4.63
C PHE A 201 17.78 0.66 5.28
N ALA A 202 18.95 0.28 4.76
CA ALA A 202 20.22 0.59 5.40
C ALA A 202 20.59 2.08 5.33
N GLN A 203 20.18 2.78 4.27
CA GLN A 203 20.49 4.21 4.13
C GLN A 203 19.54 5.11 4.90
N LEU A 204 18.26 4.73 4.98
CA LEU A 204 17.22 5.59 5.55
C LEU A 204 16.78 5.17 6.95
N GLY A 205 16.93 3.89 7.32
CA GLY A 205 16.43 3.38 8.59
C GLY A 205 14.90 3.31 8.67
N VAL A 206 14.21 3.30 7.53
CA VAL A 206 12.74 3.17 7.44
C VAL A 206 12.34 1.80 6.89
N PRO A 207 11.15 1.30 7.26
CA PRO A 207 10.66 0.05 6.71
C PRO A 207 10.21 0.20 5.25
N GLY A 208 10.52 -0.80 4.44
CA GLY A 208 10.07 -0.89 3.06
C GLY A 208 10.29 -2.27 2.45
N LEU A 209 9.95 -2.36 1.17
CA LEU A 209 10.03 -3.57 0.35
C LEU A 209 11.00 -3.31 -0.80
N THR A 210 11.78 -4.33 -1.14
CA THR A 210 12.67 -4.28 -2.31
C THR A 210 12.20 -5.29 -3.34
N LEU A 211 12.03 -4.83 -4.58
CA LEU A 211 12.03 -5.72 -5.74
C LEU A 211 13.46 -5.84 -6.25
N SER A 212 13.88 -7.04 -6.59
CA SER A 212 15.26 -7.31 -7.01
C SER A 212 15.34 -8.36 -8.11
N LYS A 213 16.31 -8.22 -9.01
CA LYS A 213 16.62 -9.22 -10.03
C LYS A 213 18.10 -9.21 -10.39
N ARG A 214 18.66 -10.40 -10.61
CA ARG A 214 20.04 -10.58 -11.06
C ARG A 214 20.18 -10.18 -12.54
N ILE A 215 21.21 -9.39 -12.84
CA ILE A 215 21.65 -9.06 -14.21
C ILE A 215 22.55 -10.21 -14.69
N THR A 216 21.97 -11.13 -15.45
CA THR A 216 22.69 -12.31 -15.96
C THR A 216 23.58 -11.92 -17.15
N PRO A 217 24.82 -12.45 -17.27
CA PRO A 217 25.45 -13.52 -16.47
C PRO A 217 26.32 -13.03 -15.30
N THR A 218 26.12 -11.80 -14.82
CA THR A 218 26.95 -11.20 -13.75
C THR A 218 26.43 -11.54 -12.35
N ASP A 219 27.22 -11.25 -11.33
CA ASP A 219 26.77 -11.26 -9.93
C ASP A 219 26.29 -9.87 -9.47
N THR A 220 25.83 -9.04 -10.43
CA THR A 220 25.20 -7.77 -10.16
C THR A 220 23.70 -7.97 -10.03
N VAL A 221 23.11 -7.41 -8.98
CA VAL A 221 21.67 -7.39 -8.74
C VAL A 221 21.20 -5.95 -8.78
N VAL A 222 20.15 -5.68 -9.57
CA VAL A 222 19.41 -4.43 -9.52
C VAL A 222 18.30 -4.56 -8.48
N GLY A 223 18.14 -3.53 -7.64
CA GLY A 223 17.09 -3.43 -6.64
C GLY A 223 16.33 -2.12 -6.75
N ILE A 224 15.02 -2.16 -6.50
CA ILE A 224 14.12 -1.02 -6.45
C ILE A 224 13.49 -0.99 -5.06
N ASP A 225 13.67 0.10 -4.33
CA ASP A 225 13.10 0.26 -2.99
C ASP A 225 11.84 1.12 -2.99
N MET A 226 10.82 0.58 -2.34
CA MET A 226 9.56 1.25 -2.04
C MET A 226 9.38 1.31 -0.53
N THR A 227 9.24 2.51 0.02
CA THR A 227 8.94 2.66 1.45
C THR A 227 7.50 2.28 1.73
N LEU A 228 7.20 1.75 2.93
CA LEU A 228 5.82 1.48 3.33
C LEU A 228 4.97 2.77 3.36
N THR A 229 5.61 3.92 3.60
CA THR A 229 4.98 5.24 3.53
C THR A 229 4.56 5.60 2.11
N SER A 230 5.44 5.38 1.11
CA SER A 230 5.13 5.63 -0.31
C SER A 230 3.95 4.75 -0.78
N ILE A 231 3.91 3.49 -0.34
CA ILE A 231 2.79 2.58 -0.63
C ILE A 231 1.51 3.09 0.05
N SER A 232 1.58 3.52 1.31
CA SER A 232 0.40 4.07 2.02
C SER A 232 -0.15 5.33 1.35
N HIS A 233 0.71 6.22 0.85
CA HIS A 233 0.28 7.39 0.08
C HIS A 233 -0.38 7.02 -1.25
N LEU A 234 0.05 5.95 -1.90
CA LEU A 234 -0.63 5.43 -3.09
C LEU A 234 -2.02 4.90 -2.74
N LEU A 235 -2.16 4.14 -1.64
CA LEU A 235 -3.47 3.66 -1.19
C LEU A 235 -4.42 4.80 -0.82
N GLN A 236 -3.90 5.91 -0.28
CA GLN A 236 -4.68 7.12 0.00
C GLN A 236 -5.27 7.74 -1.27
N SER A 237 -4.52 7.76 -2.38
CA SER A 237 -4.98 8.36 -3.64
C SER A 237 -5.93 7.47 -4.45
N SER A 238 -5.96 6.16 -4.18
CA SER A 238 -6.83 5.17 -4.86
C SER A 238 -8.21 4.97 -4.22
N THR A 239 -8.69 5.88 -3.37
CA THR A 239 -9.94 5.69 -2.61
C THR A 239 -11.19 5.77 -3.49
N VAL A 240 -11.96 4.67 -3.51
CA VAL A 240 -13.21 4.51 -4.30
C VAL A 240 -14.37 5.32 -3.68
N SER A 241 -14.33 5.55 -2.37
CA SER A 241 -15.34 6.29 -1.60
C SER A 241 -14.66 7.13 -0.52
N GLN A 242 -15.25 8.29 -0.18
CA GLN A 242 -14.77 9.16 0.92
C GLN A 242 -14.76 8.47 2.29
N GLN A 243 -15.40 7.30 2.43
CA GLN A 243 -15.50 6.54 3.66
C GLN A 243 -14.90 5.12 3.55
N SER A 244 -14.22 4.79 2.45
CA SER A 244 -13.58 3.48 2.28
C SER A 244 -12.14 3.49 2.79
N GLU A 245 -11.80 2.47 3.57
CA GLU A 245 -10.45 2.21 4.07
C GLU A 245 -9.83 1.04 3.30
N ILE A 246 -8.57 1.16 2.91
CA ILE A 246 -7.81 0.13 2.20
C ILE A 246 -6.65 -0.27 3.08
N TYR A 247 -6.48 -1.58 3.28
CA TYR A 247 -5.39 -2.16 4.04
C TYR A 247 -4.66 -3.19 3.18
N LEU A 248 -3.33 -3.13 3.21
CA LEU A 248 -2.47 -4.13 2.59
C LEU A 248 -1.85 -4.99 3.68
N PHE A 249 -1.99 -6.30 3.53
CA PHE A 249 -1.45 -7.29 4.47
C PHE A 249 -0.30 -8.05 3.84
N ASP A 250 0.68 -8.44 4.65
CA ASP A 250 1.64 -9.47 4.27
C ASP A 250 1.04 -10.88 4.40
N ALA A 251 1.82 -11.89 4.01
CA ALA A 251 1.41 -13.30 4.06
C ALA A 251 1.15 -13.81 5.49
N GLU A 252 1.68 -13.11 6.50
CA GLU A 252 1.47 -13.40 7.93
C GLU A 252 0.24 -12.68 8.50
N GLY A 253 -0.48 -11.89 7.69
CA GLY A 253 -1.68 -11.17 8.09
C GLY A 253 -1.39 -9.87 8.84
N LYS A 254 -0.17 -9.34 8.78
CA LYS A 254 0.18 -8.05 9.37
C LYS A 254 -0.05 -6.93 8.36
N VAL A 255 -0.61 -5.81 8.83
CA VAL A 255 -0.75 -4.59 8.01
C VAL A 255 0.62 -4.02 7.70
N ILE A 256 0.90 -3.85 6.40
CA ILE A 256 2.14 -3.24 5.90
C ILE A 256 1.91 -1.85 5.28
N ALA A 257 0.67 -1.53 4.86
CA ALA A 257 0.29 -0.21 4.39
C ALA A 257 -1.22 0.01 4.54
N SER A 258 -1.66 1.27 4.63
CA SER A 258 -3.08 1.62 4.70
C SER A 258 -3.39 2.96 4.04
N SER A 259 -4.63 3.13 3.56
CA SER A 259 -5.14 4.42 3.09
C SER A 259 -5.49 5.40 4.23
N LEU A 260 -5.40 4.97 5.49
CA LEU A 260 -5.65 5.85 6.63
C LEU A 260 -4.48 6.82 6.89
N PRO A 261 -4.77 8.09 7.26
CA PRO A 261 -3.76 9.00 7.75
C PRO A 261 -3.28 8.55 9.14
N SER A 262 -2.07 7.97 9.20
CA SER A 262 -1.19 7.78 10.38
C SER A 262 -1.51 6.71 11.45
N GLY A 263 -0.50 5.87 11.73
CA GLY A 263 -0.33 5.03 12.92
C GLY A 263 -0.10 3.54 12.58
N PRO A 264 0.82 2.80 13.25
CA PRO A 264 0.90 1.35 13.08
C PRO A 264 -0.41 0.74 13.59
N LEU A 265 -1.28 0.37 12.66
CA LEU A 265 -2.56 -0.24 12.97
C LEU A 265 -2.31 -1.66 13.46
N THR A 266 -2.75 -1.93 14.68
CA THR A 266 -2.78 -3.29 15.21
C THR A 266 -4.03 -4.00 14.69
N ALA A 267 -4.02 -5.34 14.65
CA ALA A 267 -5.21 -6.11 14.27
C ALA A 267 -6.44 -5.76 15.15
N ASP A 268 -6.21 -5.35 16.41
CA ASP A 268 -7.25 -4.88 17.32
C ASP A 268 -7.86 -3.53 16.92
N ASP A 269 -7.10 -2.65 16.26
CA ASP A 269 -7.61 -1.38 15.75
C ASP A 269 -8.53 -1.60 14.55
N LEU A 270 -8.23 -2.61 13.71
CA LEU A 270 -9.02 -2.99 12.54
C LEU A 270 -10.34 -3.67 12.93
N LEU A 271 -10.34 -4.51 13.97
CA LEU A 271 -11.56 -5.14 14.47
C LEU A 271 -12.53 -4.11 15.07
N LYS A 272 -12.01 -3.02 15.62
CA LYS A 272 -12.83 -1.90 16.13
C LYS A 272 -13.35 -0.99 15.03
N SER A 273 -12.62 -0.81 13.92
CA SER A 273 -13.09 0.01 12.79
C SER A 273 -14.07 -0.75 11.86
N ALA A 274 -13.90 -2.07 11.71
CA ALA A 274 -14.73 -2.91 10.85
C ALA A 274 -16.14 -3.19 11.39
N ILE A 275 -16.39 -2.93 12.67
CA ILE A 275 -17.70 -3.13 13.30
C ILE A 275 -18.23 -1.75 13.71
N PRO A 276 -19.24 -1.20 13.01
CA PRO A 276 -19.92 0.01 13.48
C PRO A 276 -20.40 -0.20 14.91
N ASP A 277 -20.29 0.80 15.80
CA ASP A 277 -20.74 0.74 17.20
C ASP A 277 -22.18 0.18 17.36
N GLN A 278 -23.00 0.34 16.32
CA GLN A 278 -24.37 -0.18 16.23
C GLN A 278 -24.47 -1.72 16.20
N PHE A 279 -23.39 -2.43 15.86
CA PHE A 279 -23.29 -3.90 15.87
C PHE A 279 -22.67 -4.46 17.17
N MET A 280 -21.89 -3.66 17.91
CA MET A 280 -21.35 -4.07 19.21
C MET A 280 -22.45 -4.19 20.29
N LEU A 281 -23.55 -3.45 20.14
CA LEU A 281 -24.73 -3.55 21.02
C LEU A 281 -25.58 -4.80 20.77
N THR A 282 -25.37 -5.52 19.66
CA THR A 282 -26.13 -6.75 19.35
C THR A 282 -25.41 -8.03 19.78
N LEU A 283 -24.09 -8.00 19.96
CA LEU A 283 -23.28 -9.13 20.44
C LEU A 283 -23.19 -9.23 21.97
N ALA A 284 -23.65 -8.21 22.71
CA ALA A 284 -23.69 -8.22 24.18
C ALA A 284 -25.04 -8.69 24.74
N ALA A 285 -25.95 -9.19 23.90
CA ALA A 285 -27.32 -9.55 24.28
C ALA A 285 -27.68 -11.04 24.08
N ASP A 286 -26.73 -11.90 23.71
CA ASP A 286 -26.90 -13.37 23.67
C ASP A 286 -25.87 -14.08 24.57
#